data_AF-A0A7S2N1I1-F1
#
_entry.id   AF-A0A7S2N1I1-F1
#
_cell.length_a   1.000
_cell.length_b   1.000
_cell.length_c   1.000
_cell.angle_alpha   90.00
_cell.angle_beta   90.00
_cell.angle_gamma   90.00
#
_symmetry.space_group_name_H-M   'P 1'
#
loop_
_entity.id
_entity.type
_entity.pdbx_description
1 polymer ?
#
loop_
_entity_poly.entity_id
_entity_poly.type
_entity_poly.pdbx_seq_one_letter_code
_entity_poly.pdbx_strand_id
1 'polypeptide(L)'
;GESQPLPDETVLSEDLHGVLDICPLAAAQEPAEAVSDLLAWLRGIKLEAYHDAIVENGFESLEDLRGVDTARVEELAGLAGMKLGHAVRFRKAAKELAG
;
A
#
# COMPACT_ATOMS: atom_id res chain seq x y z
N GLY A 1 -29.97 63.85 14.15
CA GLY A 1 -30.93 63.03 13.39
C GLY A 1 -30.24 61.75 13.00
N GLU A 2 -30.90 60.63 12.88
CA GLU A 2 -32.30 60.32 13.09
C GLU A 2 -32.41 58.79 13.02
N SER A 3 -33.52 58.30 13.56
CA SER A 3 -33.83 56.93 13.93
C SER A 3 -33.92 55.91 12.78
N GLN A 4 -33.68 54.65 13.19
CA GLN A 4 -34.40 53.40 12.81
C GLN A 4 -34.12 52.76 11.43
N PRO A 5 -34.47 51.46 11.23
CA PRO A 5 -34.93 50.41 12.17
C PRO A 5 -34.20 49.05 12.02
N LEU A 6 -34.48 48.13 12.95
CA LEU A 6 -34.28 46.67 12.81
C LEU A 6 -35.25 46.09 11.77
N PRO A 7 -34.86 45.01 11.07
CA PRO A 7 -35.78 43.92 10.81
C PRO A 7 -35.44 42.68 11.67
N ASP A 8 -36.41 42.31 12.50
CA ASP A 8 -36.62 40.96 12.99
C ASP A 8 -37.19 40.17 11.81
N GLU A 9 -36.41 39.25 11.25
CA GLU A 9 -36.96 38.20 10.41
C GLU A 9 -36.39 36.85 10.82
N THR A 10 -37.37 36.02 11.12
CA THR A 10 -37.32 34.69 11.67
C THR A 10 -37.01 33.69 10.57
N VAL A 11 -36.47 32.54 10.97
CA VAL A 11 -36.39 31.27 10.22
C VAL A 11 -35.28 31.18 9.16
N LEU A 12 -34.30 30.30 9.44
CA LEU A 12 -33.98 29.14 8.61
C LEU A 12 -33.11 28.19 9.46
N SER A 13 -33.78 27.22 10.09
CA SER A 13 -33.21 25.90 10.29
C SER A 13 -32.81 25.37 8.92
N GLU A 14 -31.54 25.08 8.72
CA GLU A 14 -31.12 24.01 7.82
C GLU A 14 -29.92 23.32 8.45
N ASP A 15 -30.28 22.22 9.10
CA ASP A 15 -29.47 21.07 9.42
C ASP A 15 -28.48 20.65 8.31
N LEU A 16 -27.59 19.76 8.74
CA LEU A 16 -26.69 18.94 7.93
C LEU A 16 -25.42 19.64 7.44
N HIS A 17 -24.42 19.56 8.33
CA HIS A 17 -23.04 19.30 7.97
C HIS A 17 -22.99 18.37 6.74
N GLY A 18 -22.70 18.97 5.59
CA GLY A 18 -22.43 18.28 4.34
C GLY A 18 -21.35 17.24 4.60
N VAL A 19 -21.81 15.99 4.61
CA VAL A 19 -21.02 14.77 4.56
C VAL A 19 -19.84 14.96 3.62
N LEU A 20 -18.64 14.73 4.16
CA LEU A 20 -17.48 14.42 3.33
C LEU A 20 -17.82 13.14 2.58
N ASP A 21 -18.27 13.26 1.34
CA ASP A 21 -18.26 12.16 0.40
C ASP A 21 -16.80 11.95 -0.05
N ILE A 22 -16.05 11.32 0.85
CA ILE A 22 -14.72 10.80 0.56
C ILE A 22 -14.95 9.62 -0.37
N CYS A 23 -14.70 9.80 -1.66
CA CYS A 23 -14.35 8.67 -2.50
C CYS A 23 -13.04 8.06 -1.95
N PRO A 24 -13.00 6.74 -1.78
CA PRO A 24 -11.95 6.01 -2.45
C PRO A 24 -12.53 4.92 -3.34
N LEU A 25 -12.36 5.18 -4.63
CA LEU A 25 -12.05 4.24 -5.69
C LEU A 25 -11.42 2.93 -5.17
N ALA A 26 -11.93 1.81 -5.68
CA ALA A 26 -11.32 0.47 -5.67
C ALA A 26 -11.42 -0.36 -4.38
N ALA A 27 -12.64 -0.70 -3.96
CA ALA A 27 -12.89 -1.90 -3.15
C ALA A 27 -13.37 -3.06 -4.04
N ALA A 28 -12.49 -3.56 -4.89
CA ALA A 28 -12.61 -4.91 -5.45
C ALA A 28 -11.38 -5.70 -4.99
N GLN A 29 -11.39 -6.11 -3.73
CA GLN A 29 -10.46 -7.12 -3.23
C GLN A 29 -11.25 -8.14 -2.42
N GLU A 30 -11.70 -9.19 -3.12
CA GLU A 30 -12.00 -10.51 -2.58
C GLU A 30 -11.24 -11.49 -3.50
N PRO A 31 -10.55 -12.55 -3.02
CA PRO A 31 -10.78 -13.28 -1.77
C PRO A 31 -9.54 -13.44 -0.86
N ALA A 32 -9.83 -13.65 0.42
CA ALA A 32 -8.90 -13.67 1.55
C ALA A 32 -8.20 -15.04 1.84
N GLU A 33 -8.03 -15.97 0.90
CA GLU A 33 -7.48 -17.31 1.23
C GLU A 33 -6.44 -17.94 0.28
N ALA A 34 -5.98 -17.22 -0.75
CA ALA A 34 -4.75 -17.63 -1.43
C ALA A 34 -3.57 -16.88 -0.78
N VAL A 35 -2.93 -17.48 0.22
CA VAL A 35 -1.62 -17.00 0.67
C VAL A 35 -0.70 -17.09 -0.53
N SER A 36 -0.35 -15.95 -1.13
CA SER A 36 0.57 -15.91 -2.28
C SER A 36 1.83 -16.70 -1.96
N ASP A 37 2.32 -17.51 -2.92
CA ASP A 37 3.58 -18.25 -2.78
C ASP A 37 4.75 -17.30 -2.46
N LEU A 38 4.68 -16.07 -2.97
CA LEU A 38 5.60 -14.99 -2.63
C LEU A 38 5.53 -14.64 -1.14
N LEU A 39 4.33 -14.47 -0.59
CA LEU A 39 4.13 -14.17 0.83
C LEU A 39 4.62 -15.33 1.72
N ALA A 40 4.36 -16.59 1.32
CA ALA A 40 4.84 -17.77 2.05
C ALA A 40 6.37 -17.84 2.07
N TRP A 41 7.01 -17.56 0.93
CA TRP A 41 8.47 -17.50 0.83
C TRP A 41 9.07 -16.34 1.64
N LEU A 42 8.47 -15.14 1.58
CA LEU A 42 8.88 -13.99 2.38
C LEU A 42 8.79 -14.27 3.88
N ARG A 43 7.72 -14.93 4.35
CA ARG A 43 7.61 -15.41 5.74
C ARG A 43 8.73 -16.38 6.11
N GLY A 44 9.10 -17.28 5.20
CA GLY A 44 10.23 -18.20 5.37
C GLY A 44 11.57 -17.50 5.65
N ILE A 45 11.78 -16.32 5.06
CA ILE A 45 12.98 -15.49 5.26
C ILE A 45 12.76 -14.31 6.22
N LYS A 46 11.61 -14.25 6.89
CA LYS A 46 11.19 -13.20 7.84
C LYS A 46 11.20 -11.78 7.23
N LEU A 47 10.64 -11.66 6.02
CA LEU A 47 10.52 -10.41 5.26
C LEU A 47 9.08 -10.16 4.78
N GLU A 48 8.08 -10.79 5.39
CA GLU A 48 6.67 -10.66 5.04
C GLU A 48 6.14 -9.22 5.13
N ALA A 49 6.76 -8.38 5.98
CA ALA A 49 6.42 -6.97 6.10
C ALA A 49 6.72 -6.15 4.82
N TYR A 50 7.48 -6.71 3.88
CA TYR A 50 7.81 -6.07 2.60
C TYR A 50 6.95 -6.60 1.45
N HIS A 51 6.03 -7.54 1.70
CA HIS A 51 5.21 -8.15 0.67
C HIS A 51 4.47 -7.09 -0.17
N ASP A 52 3.73 -6.21 0.49
CA ASP A 52 2.91 -5.22 -0.21
C ASP A 52 3.77 -4.29 -1.05
N ALA A 53 4.90 -3.82 -0.51
CA ALA A 53 5.84 -2.99 -1.24
C ALA A 53 6.46 -3.73 -2.45
N ILE A 54 6.71 -5.03 -2.35
CA ILE A 54 7.24 -5.85 -3.45
C ILE A 54 6.18 -5.99 -4.56
N VAL A 55 4.93 -6.25 -4.18
CA VAL A 55 3.77 -6.34 -5.09
C VAL A 55 3.51 -5.00 -5.78
N GLU A 56 3.54 -3.88 -5.05
CA GLU A 56 3.40 -2.53 -5.60
C GLU A 56 4.49 -2.19 -6.63
N ASN A 57 5.65 -2.85 -6.57
CA ASN A 57 6.73 -2.73 -7.53
C ASN A 57 6.64 -3.73 -8.70
N GLY A 58 5.53 -4.47 -8.81
CA GLY A 58 5.22 -5.38 -9.92
C GLY A 58 5.74 -6.81 -9.77
N PHE A 59 6.05 -7.24 -8.54
CA PHE A 59 6.47 -8.61 -8.25
C PHE A 59 5.39 -9.30 -7.42
N GLU A 60 4.49 -10.03 -8.09
CA GLU A 60 3.30 -10.62 -7.46
C GLU A 60 3.52 -12.10 -7.12
N SER A 61 4.50 -12.73 -7.76
CA SER A 61 4.79 -14.15 -7.68
C SER A 61 6.28 -14.46 -7.50
N LEU A 62 6.59 -15.71 -7.14
CA LEU A 62 7.98 -16.18 -7.11
C LEU A 62 8.60 -16.33 -8.49
N GLU A 63 7.79 -16.54 -9.54
CA GLU A 63 8.27 -16.59 -10.91
C GLU A 63 8.85 -15.24 -11.33
N ASP A 64 8.20 -14.16 -10.92
CA ASP A 64 8.68 -12.78 -11.16
C ASP A 64 10.04 -12.54 -10.51
N LEU A 65 10.38 -13.22 -9.40
CA LEU A 65 11.68 -13.11 -8.71
C LEU A 65 12.74 -14.08 -9.25
N ARG A 66 12.34 -15.26 -9.74
CA ARG A 66 13.26 -16.33 -10.17
C ARG A 66 14.10 -15.93 -11.40
N GLY A 67 13.57 -15.07 -12.26
CA GLY A 67 14.26 -14.61 -13.47
C GLY A 67 15.00 -13.28 -13.33
N VAL A 68 15.10 -12.73 -12.12
CA VAL A 68 15.56 -11.34 -11.91
C VAL A 68 17.07 -11.29 -11.71
N ASP A 69 17.72 -10.41 -12.47
CA ASP A 69 19.13 -10.10 -12.27
C ASP A 69 19.40 -9.54 -10.88
N THR A 70 20.59 -9.83 -10.33
CA THR A 70 20.97 -9.35 -9.00
C THR A 70 20.85 -7.84 -8.84
N ALA A 71 21.13 -7.06 -9.90
CA ALA A 71 20.98 -5.60 -9.89
C ALA A 71 19.53 -5.17 -9.67
N ARG A 72 18.56 -5.86 -10.31
CA ARG A 72 17.14 -5.55 -10.18
C ARG A 72 16.58 -6.02 -8.83
N VAL A 73 17.11 -7.10 -8.27
CA VAL A 73 16.82 -7.52 -6.87
C VAL A 73 17.31 -6.47 -5.86
N GLU A 74 18.50 -5.89 -6.07
CA GLU A 74 19.03 -4.82 -5.21
C GLU A 74 18.22 -3.53 -5.33
N GLU A 75 17.82 -3.16 -6.55
CA GLU A 75 16.94 -2.03 -6.80
C GLU A 75 15.59 -2.21 -6.08
N LEU A 76 14.96 -3.39 -6.23
CA LEU A 76 13.71 -3.73 -5.55
C LEU A 76 13.85 -3.62 -4.03
N ALA A 77 14.95 -4.11 -3.45
CA ALA A 77 15.19 -3.98 -2.01
C ALA A 77 15.28 -2.52 -1.56
N GLY A 78 15.87 -1.65 -2.40
CA GLY A 78 15.92 -0.21 -2.17
C GLY A 78 14.54 0.45 -2.26
N LEU A 79 13.78 0.14 -3.31
CA LEU A 79 12.43 0.67 -3.55
C LEU A 79 11.44 0.24 -2.45
N ALA A 80 11.56 -1.00 -1.97
CA ALA A 80 10.77 -1.52 -0.84
C ALA A 80 11.23 -0.98 0.53
N GLY A 81 12.25 -0.11 0.58
CA GLY A 81 12.75 0.48 1.82
C GLY A 81 13.38 -0.54 2.78
N MET A 82 13.98 -1.61 2.26
CA MET A 82 14.60 -2.63 3.10
C MET A 82 15.85 -2.09 3.79
N LYS A 83 15.96 -2.36 5.10
CA LYS A 83 17.20 -2.12 5.85
C LYS A 83 18.32 -2.99 5.28
N LEU A 84 19.58 -2.55 5.41
CA LEU A 84 20.75 -3.24 4.86
C LEU A 84 20.77 -4.75 5.17
N GLY A 85 20.52 -5.13 6.44
CA GLY A 85 20.49 -6.55 6.82
C GLY A 85 19.35 -7.34 6.17
N HIS A 86 18.20 -6.70 5.94
CA HIS A 86 17.06 -7.31 5.24
C HIS A 86 17.35 -7.44 3.75
N ALA A 87 17.89 -6.39 3.11
CA ALA A 87 18.29 -6.41 1.72
C ALA A 87 19.34 -7.50 1.44
N VAL A 88 20.34 -7.67 2.32
CA VAL A 88 21.33 -8.75 2.21
C VAL A 88 20.67 -10.13 2.27
N ARG A 89 19.72 -10.34 3.18
CA ARG A 89 18.99 -11.61 3.30
C ARG A 89 18.10 -11.86 2.09
N PHE A 90 17.37 -10.85 1.65
CA PHE A 90 16.52 -10.89 0.47
C PHE A 90 17.32 -11.26 -0.78
N ARG A 91 18.43 -10.56 -1.04
CA ARG A 91 19.32 -10.83 -2.17
C ARG A 91 19.87 -12.25 -2.13
N LYS A 92 20.29 -12.73 -0.96
CA LYS A 92 20.80 -14.10 -0.81
C LYS A 92 19.71 -15.12 -1.15
N ALA A 93 18.51 -14.95 -0.60
CA ALA A 93 17.39 -15.84 -0.84
C ALA A 93 16.92 -15.80 -2.30
N ALA A 94 16.85 -14.62 -2.92
CA ALA A 94 16.49 -14.46 -4.33
C ALA A 94 17.51 -15.14 -5.26
N LYS A 95 18.80 -15.09 -4.92
CA LYS A 95 19.85 -15.82 -5.65
C LYS A 95 19.68 -17.34 -5.54
N GLU A 96 19.34 -17.84 -4.35
CA GLU A 96 19.06 -19.27 -4.14
C GLU A 96 17.80 -19.73 -4.89
N LEU A 97 16.84 -18.82 -5.10
CA LEU A 97 15.62 -19.09 -5.89
C LEU A 97 15.90 -19.20 -7.40
N ALA A 98 16.88 -18.46 -7.92
CA ALA A 98 17.22 -18.39 -9.34
C ALA A 98 17.98 -19.63 -9.87
N GLY A 99 18.67 -20.37 -8.99
CA GLY A 99 19.44 -21.58 -9.36
C GLY A 99 20.90 -21.29 -9.67
#